data_AF-K1T5R2-F1
#
_entry.id   AF-K1T5R2-F1
#
_cell.length_a   1.000
_cell.length_b   1.000
_cell.length_c   1.000
_cell.angle_alpha   90.00
_cell.angle_beta   90.00
_cell.angle_gamma   90.00
#
_symmetry.space_group_name_H-M   'P 1'
#
loop_
_entity.id
_entity.type
_entity.pdbx_description
1 polymer ?
#
loop_
_entity_poly.entity_id
_entity_poly.type
_entity_poly.pdbx_seq_one_letter_code
_entity_poly.pdbx_strand_id
1 'polypeptide(L)'
;MKLLNKLTLKNLRLNKVRTIVTIVGIMLSAALITVVSGMALSGRQTMIDGQTEWSGNYDVALDIIDTAKIDKIRQNRNVENAFYKERLGFSKATVADNAEYGYAVTAISENAFDGCF
;
A
#
# COMPACT_ATOMS: atom_id res chain seq x y z
N MET A 1 -3.54 38.69 37.15
CA MET A 1 -2.54 37.79 36.55
C MET A 1 -1.43 38.47 35.70
N LYS A 2 -1.44 39.80 35.48
CA LYS A 2 -0.41 40.47 34.66
C LYS A 2 0.98 40.57 35.31
N LEU A 3 1.05 40.59 36.64
CA LEU A 3 2.27 40.84 37.40
C LEU A 3 3.19 39.61 37.42
N LEU A 4 2.60 38.42 37.68
CA LEU A 4 3.32 37.14 37.61
C LEU A 4 3.89 36.89 36.22
N ASN A 5 3.12 37.12 35.15
CA ASN A 5 3.60 36.91 33.78
C ASN A 5 4.80 37.81 33.44
N LYS A 6 4.81 39.07 33.91
CA LYS A 6 5.97 39.98 33.77
C LYS A 6 7.21 39.45 34.48
N LEU A 7 7.06 38.93 35.70
CA LEU A 7 8.17 38.38 36.48
C LEU A 7 8.71 37.09 35.84
N THR A 8 7.85 36.22 35.32
CA THR A 8 8.24 35.00 34.62
C THR A 8 9.00 35.32 33.33
N LEU A 9 8.49 36.24 32.50
CA LEU A 9 9.15 36.64 31.25
C LEU A 9 10.54 37.25 31.49
N LYS A 10 10.70 38.01 32.59
CA LYS A 10 11.98 38.60 32.97
C LYS A 10 12.99 37.53 33.39
N ASN A 11 12.56 36.51 34.14
CA ASN A 11 13.40 35.37 34.52
C ASN A 11 13.83 34.52 33.32
N LEU A 12 12.91 34.25 32.38
CA LEU A 12 13.24 33.54 31.14
C LEU A 12 14.25 34.31 30.27
N ARG A 13 14.14 35.64 30.22
CA ARG A 13 15.09 36.52 29.52
C ARG A 13 16.45 36.64 30.20
N LEU A 14 16.54 36.43 31.51
CA LEU A 14 17.81 36.36 32.24
C LEU A 14 18.54 35.04 31.96
N ASN A 15 17.81 33.92 31.89
CA ASN A 15 18.35 32.59 31.59
C ASN A 15 18.13 32.19 30.11
N LYS A 16 18.67 32.99 29.18
CA LYS A 16 18.43 32.80 27.73
C LYS A 16 18.86 31.42 27.22
N VAL A 17 20.05 30.96 27.61
CA VAL A 17 20.61 29.69 27.13
C VAL A 17 19.73 28.51 27.57
N ARG A 18 19.41 28.42 28.87
CA ARG A 18 18.54 27.35 29.40
C ARG A 18 17.16 27.38 28.73
N THR A 19 16.57 28.56 28.58
CA THR A 19 15.23 28.71 27.99
C THR A 19 15.20 28.25 26.53
N ILE A 20 16.19 28.65 25.71
CA ILE A 20 16.26 28.25 24.29
C ILE A 20 16.40 26.73 24.15
N VAL A 21 17.30 26.11 24.92
CA VAL A 21 17.49 24.65 24.89
C VAL A 21 16.20 23.92 25.25
N THR A 22 15.44 24.44 26.22
CA THR A 22 14.16 23.84 26.63
C THR A 22 13.11 23.94 25.52
N ILE A 23 13.01 25.11 24.86
CA ILE A 23 12.07 25.33 23.74
C ILE A 23 12.44 24.42 22.56
N VAL A 24 13.74 24.31 22.22
CA VAL A 24 14.22 23.42 21.15
C VAL A 24 13.92 21.96 21.50
N GLY A 25 14.12 21.54 22.75
CA GLY A 25 13.76 20.20 23.20
C GLY A 25 12.27 19.90 22.99
N ILE A 26 11.39 20.82 23.40
CA ILE A 26 9.94 20.67 23.21
C ILE A 26 9.56 20.63 21.72
N MET A 27 10.15 21.51 20.90
CA MET A 27 9.91 21.52 19.46
C MET A 27 10.36 20.21 18.80
N LEU A 28 11.54 19.70 19.16
CA LEU A 28 12.06 18.44 18.64
C LEU A 28 11.21 17.25 19.09
N SER A 29 10.74 17.21 20.34
CA SER A 29 9.84 16.17 20.81
C SER A 29 8.53 16.16 20.03
N ALA A 30 7.91 17.33 19.81
CA ALA A 30 6.69 17.43 19.02
C ALA A 30 6.93 17.02 17.56
N ALA A 31 8.01 17.49 16.95
CA ALA A 31 8.38 17.15 15.58
C ALA A 31 8.60 15.64 15.41
N LEU A 32 9.35 15.00 16.32
CA LEU A 32 9.65 13.58 16.26
C LEU A 32 8.36 12.73 16.27
N ILE A 33 7.41 13.05 17.15
CA ILE A 33 6.13 12.33 17.22
C ILE A 33 5.40 12.42 15.88
N THR A 34 5.26 13.64 15.32
CA THR A 34 4.55 13.84 14.06
C THR A 34 5.24 13.13 12.88
N VAL A 35 6.57 13.18 12.83
CA VAL A 35 7.36 12.61 11.74
C VAL A 35 7.31 11.08 11.78
N VAL A 36 7.43 10.46 12.95
CA VAL A 36 7.37 9.00 13.11
C VAL A 36 5.97 8.49 12.75
N SER A 37 4.91 9.15 13.22
CA SER A 37 3.54 8.79 12.85
C SER A 37 3.29 8.94 11.34
N GLY A 38 3.77 10.03 10.73
CA GLY A 38 3.67 10.24 9.29
C GLY A 38 4.39 9.16 8.48
N MET A 39 5.63 8.83 8.86
CA MET A 39 6.40 7.77 8.21
C MET A 39 5.76 6.39 8.36
N ALA A 40 5.17 6.07 9.51
CA ALA A 40 4.48 4.80 9.70
C ALA A 40 3.26 4.68 8.77
N LEU A 41 2.50 5.75 8.59
CA LEU A 41 1.35 5.78 7.68
C LEU A 41 1.79 5.70 6.21
N SER A 42 2.78 6.49 5.81
CA SER A 42 3.27 6.44 4.43
C SER A 42 3.91 5.09 4.11
N GLY A 43 4.70 4.53 5.02
CA GLY A 43 5.32 3.22 4.85
C GLY A 43 4.29 2.11 4.71
N ARG A 44 3.18 2.16 5.48
CA ARG A 44 2.07 1.24 5.29
C ARG A 44 1.46 1.35 3.90
N GLN A 45 1.22 2.56 3.42
CA GLN A 45 0.65 2.77 2.08
C GLN A 45 1.60 2.21 1.00
N THR A 46 2.90 2.51 1.08
CA THR A 46 3.90 1.98 0.15
C THR A 46 3.95 0.46 0.15
N MET A 47 3.81 -0.20 1.32
CA MET A 47 3.73 -1.66 1.38
C MET A 47 2.47 -2.20 0.71
N ILE A 48 1.32 -1.54 0.91
CA ILE A 48 0.07 -1.92 0.25
C ILE A 48 0.22 -1.77 -1.27
N ASP A 49 0.66 -0.61 -1.74
CA ASP A 49 0.85 -0.33 -3.17
C ASP A 49 1.82 -1.33 -3.80
N GLY A 50 2.91 -1.67 -3.11
CA GLY A 50 3.87 -2.67 -3.57
C GLY A 50 3.30 -4.09 -3.62
N GLN A 51 2.44 -4.47 -2.66
CA GLN A 51 1.72 -5.75 -2.71
C GLN A 51 0.67 -5.77 -3.82
N THR A 52 -0.03 -4.66 -4.03
CA THR A 52 -1.00 -4.52 -5.13
C THR A 52 -0.33 -4.64 -6.49
N GLU A 53 0.85 -4.06 -6.69
CA GLU A 53 1.61 -4.15 -7.94
C GLU A 53 2.13 -5.57 -8.20
N TRP A 54 2.64 -6.25 -7.18
CA TRP A 54 3.24 -7.58 -7.34
C TRP A 54 2.24 -8.72 -7.34
N SER A 55 1.25 -8.68 -6.44
CA SER A 55 0.28 -9.75 -6.27
C SER A 55 -1.04 -9.47 -6.99
N GLY A 56 -1.28 -8.26 -7.47
CA GLY A 56 -2.58 -7.83 -7.99
C GLY A 56 -3.50 -7.27 -6.89
N ASN A 57 -4.48 -6.47 -7.29
CA ASN A 57 -5.47 -5.86 -6.40
C ASN A 57 -6.65 -6.79 -6.11
N TYR A 58 -6.47 -7.80 -5.27
CA TYR A 58 -7.57 -8.67 -4.84
C TYR A 58 -7.55 -8.94 -3.33
N ASP A 59 -8.75 -9.04 -2.74
CA ASP A 59 -8.91 -9.43 -1.33
C ASP A 59 -8.82 -10.95 -1.14
N VAL A 60 -9.29 -11.72 -2.14
CA VAL A 60 -9.33 -13.18 -2.10
C VAL A 60 -9.03 -13.74 -3.50
N ALA A 61 -8.00 -14.57 -3.60
CA ALA A 61 -7.77 -15.42 -4.76
C ALA A 61 -8.21 -16.86 -4.44
N LEU A 62 -9.07 -17.42 -5.29
CA LEU A 62 -9.52 -18.80 -5.20
C LEU A 62 -8.95 -19.59 -6.37
N ASP A 63 -7.99 -20.46 -6.08
CA ASP A 63 -7.42 -21.38 -7.06
C ASP A 63 -8.26 -22.67 -7.13
N ILE A 64 -8.40 -23.22 -8.34
CA ILE A 64 -9.04 -24.52 -8.60
C ILE A 64 -10.52 -24.53 -8.15
N ILE A 65 -11.32 -23.63 -8.72
CA ILE A 65 -12.77 -23.57 -8.50
C ILE A 65 -13.53 -24.20 -9.67
N ASP A 66 -14.62 -24.89 -9.33
CA ASP A 66 -15.58 -25.37 -10.33
C ASP A 66 -16.29 -24.17 -10.96
N THR A 67 -16.38 -24.17 -12.29
CA THR A 67 -17.12 -23.18 -13.09
C THR A 67 -18.55 -22.94 -12.57
N ALA A 68 -19.23 -23.97 -12.04
CA ALA A 68 -20.57 -23.82 -11.48
C ALA A 68 -20.64 -22.97 -10.19
N LYS A 69 -19.51 -22.79 -9.48
CA LYS A 69 -19.42 -21.95 -8.28
C LYS A 69 -19.09 -20.50 -8.59
N ILE A 70 -18.54 -20.22 -9.78
CA ILE A 70 -18.20 -18.87 -10.23
C ILE A 70 -19.44 -17.98 -10.26
N ASP A 71 -20.56 -18.48 -10.80
CA ASP A 71 -21.81 -17.72 -10.90
C ASP A 71 -22.38 -17.34 -9.53
N LYS A 72 -22.24 -18.23 -8.54
CA LYS A 72 -22.66 -17.96 -7.15
C LYS A 72 -21.81 -16.89 -6.48
N ILE A 73 -20.50 -16.87 -6.76
CA ILE A 73 -19.58 -15.86 -6.21
C ILE A 73 -19.87 -14.50 -6.85
N ARG A 74 -20.09 -14.46 -8.17
CA ARG A 74 -20.40 -13.23 -8.91
C ARG A 74 -21.71 -12.57 -8.46
N GLN A 75 -22.72 -13.37 -8.11
CA GLN A 75 -24.02 -12.87 -7.65
C GLN A 75 -24.03 -12.48 -6.16
N ASN A 76 -22.93 -12.66 -5.45
CA ASN A 76 -22.83 -12.27 -4.05
C ASN A 76 -22.73 -10.74 -3.94
N ARG A 77 -23.60 -10.13 -3.14
CA ARG A 77 -23.62 -8.68 -2.90
C ARG A 77 -22.30 -8.14 -2.32
N ASN A 78 -21.50 -8.98 -1.69
CA ASN A 78 -20.22 -8.60 -1.10
C ASN A 78 -19.05 -8.65 -2.10
N VAL A 79 -19.29 -9.03 -3.36
CA VAL A 79 -18.28 -9.04 -4.42
C VAL A 79 -18.47 -7.80 -5.28
N GLU A 80 -17.54 -6.86 -5.18
CA GLU A 80 -17.55 -5.63 -5.97
C GLU A 80 -17.02 -5.89 -7.40
N ASN A 81 -15.87 -6.56 -7.50
CA ASN A 81 -15.25 -6.94 -8.77
C ASN A 81 -14.81 -8.40 -8.72
N ALA A 82 -14.95 -9.11 -9.84
CA ALA A 82 -14.52 -10.49 -9.99
C ALA A 82 -13.68 -10.64 -11.26
N PHE A 83 -12.51 -11.25 -11.08
CA PHE A 83 -11.51 -11.47 -12.13
C PHE A 83 -11.30 -12.97 -12.31
N TYR A 84 -11.21 -13.39 -13.57
CA TYR A 84 -11.09 -14.81 -13.90
C TYR A 84 -9.84 -15.06 -14.72
N LYS A 85 -9.12 -16.11 -14.34
CA LYS A 85 -7.93 -16.60 -15.03
C LYS A 85 -8.06 -18.10 -15.16
N GLU A 86 -8.01 -18.59 -16.39
CA GLU A 86 -8.04 -20.01 -16.70
C GLU A 86 -6.81 -20.37 -17.54
N ARG A 87 -6.12 -21.45 -17.15
CA ARG A 87 -4.97 -21.94 -17.90
C ARG A 87 -5.47 -22.87 -19.00
N LEU A 88 -5.43 -22.41 -20.25
CA LEU A 88 -5.91 -23.18 -21.41
C LEU A 88 -4.93 -24.28 -21.82
N GLY A 89 -3.63 -24.11 -21.55
CA GLY A 89 -2.62 -25.15 -21.78
C GLY A 89 -1.27 -24.61 -22.21
N PHE A 90 -0.47 -25.49 -22.82
CA PHE A 90 0.85 -25.15 -23.36
C PHE A 90 0.88 -25.47 -24.84
N SER A 91 1.42 -24.56 -25.64
CA SER A 91 1.70 -24.78 -27.06
C SER A 91 3.21 -24.73 -27.28
N LYS A 92 3.72 -25.58 -28.15
CA LYS A 92 5.08 -25.41 -28.67
C LYS A 92 5.01 -24.57 -29.94
N ALA A 93 5.91 -23.61 -30.10
CA ALA A 93 6.09 -22.97 -31.40
C ALA A 93 7.56 -22.99 -31.80
N THR A 94 7.80 -23.31 -33.07
CA THR A 94 9.12 -23.24 -33.69
C THR A 94 9.29 -21.82 -34.22
N VAL A 95 10.28 -21.10 -33.68
CA VAL A 95 10.62 -19.74 -34.12
C VAL A 95 11.60 -19.82 -35.30
N ALA A 96 11.75 -18.73 -36.06
CA ALA A 96 12.52 -18.66 -37.32
C ALA A 96 13.96 -19.23 -37.25
N ASP A 97 14.57 -19.29 -36.07
CA ASP A 97 15.92 -19.85 -35.84
C ASP A 97 15.93 -21.37 -35.54
N ASN A 98 14.86 -22.10 -35.84
CA ASN A 98 14.71 -23.53 -35.51
C ASN A 98 14.74 -23.83 -33.99
N ALA A 99 14.57 -22.79 -33.17
CA ALA A 99 14.46 -22.91 -31.72
C ALA A 99 13.00 -23.25 -31.33
N GLU A 100 12.82 -24.29 -30.51
CA GLU A 100 11.53 -24.62 -29.90
C GLU A 100 11.33 -23.84 -28.61
N TYR A 101 10.27 -23.04 -28.55
CA TYR A 101 9.83 -22.39 -27.32
C TYR A 101 8.47 -22.95 -26.87
N GLY A 102 8.34 -23.15 -25.56
CA GLY A 102 7.06 -23.47 -24.93
C GLY A 102 6.32 -22.19 -24.57
N TYR A 103 5.11 -22.03 -25.08
CA TYR A 103 4.21 -20.93 -24.77
C TYR A 103 3.11 -21.44 -23.83
N ALA A 104 2.89 -20.74 -22.74
CA ALA A 104 1.73 -20.97 -21.88
C ALA A 104 0.57 -20.07 -22.36
N VAL A 105 -0.57 -20.67 -22.67
CA VAL A 105 -1.79 -19.94 -23.07
C VAL A 105 -2.71 -19.87 -21.86
N THR A 106 -3.07 -18.64 -21.48
CA THR A 106 -3.98 -18.38 -20.37
C THR A 106 -5.11 -17.49 -20.87
N ALA A 107 -6.35 -17.90 -20.63
CA ALA A 107 -7.52 -17.06 -20.82
C ALA A 107 -7.73 -16.19 -19.58
N ILE A 108 -7.93 -14.89 -19.80
CA ILE A 108 -8.13 -13.91 -18.75
C ILE A 108 -9.37 -13.10 -19.13
N SER A 109 -10.24 -12.80 -18.17
CA SER A 109 -11.38 -11.89 -18.41
C SER A 109 -10.90 -10.48 -18.75
N GLU A 110 -11.60 -9.74 -19.61
CA GLU A 110 -11.23 -8.38 -20.05
C GLU A 110 -10.88 -7.46 -18.86
N ASN A 111 -11.74 -7.42 -17.84
CA ASN A 111 -11.49 -6.64 -16.62
C ASN A 111 -10.21 -7.02 -15.88
N ALA A 112 -9.78 -8.27 -15.97
CA ALA A 112 -8.57 -8.77 -15.31
C ALA A 112 -7.29 -8.44 -16.09
N PHE A 113 -7.42 -8.15 -17.39
CA PHE A 113 -6.31 -7.66 -18.20
C PHE A 113 -5.97 -6.20 -17.87
N ASP A 114 -6.99 -5.36 -17.63
CA ASP A 114 -6.81 -3.93 -17.32
C ASP A 114 -6.57 -3.63 -15.82
N GLY A 115 -6.95 -4.53 -14.91
CA GLY A 115 -7.00 -4.24 -13.47
C GLY A 115 -6.16 -5.12 -12.56
N CYS A 116 -5.56 -6.21 -13.07
CA CYS A 116 -4.88 -7.21 -12.24
C CYS A 116 -3.41 -7.44 -12.63
N PHE A 117 -2.93 -6.79 -13.70
CA PHE A 117 -1.56 -6.83 -14.22
C PHE A 117 -1.11 -5.43 -14.62
#